data_AF-A0A1Y3AZC6-F1
#
_entry.id   AF-A0A1Y3AZC6-F1
#
_cell.length_a   1.000
_cell.length_b   1.000
_cell.length_c   1.000
_cell.angle_alpha   90.00
_cell.angle_beta   90.00
_cell.angle_gamma   90.00
#
_symmetry.space_group_name_H-M   'P 1'
#
loop_
_entity.id
_entity.type
_entity.pdbx_description
1 polymer ?
#
loop_
_entity_poly.entity_id
_entity_poly.type
_entity_poly.pdbx_seq_one_letter_code
_entity_poly.pdbx_strand_id
1 'polypeptide(L)'
;MNPLHQDFLAKPVHQPKDSLFSSSSGYTNYRGLINLCYTILFLSNFRVALENILKYGILVDPMRVIIDYFTIGNIIPTFYLLIILNAFILFAYIIELFLTKYFLKFSHLFTLIGSYVTILLTIPPIVFHCYEFNPIAGSSCCLYYTVVFLKLISYHMVNYWHRQYNVRSKKEDNNNLTSDGNNGEIQSSSSPLVEYPNNLTLWNLYYFIFAPTLCYELNFPRTKRIRKSFLIKRLLEIFFLVQIEIALIQQWMVPAIQNSLEPFMEMSYTKMLERLLKLAVPNHLCWLIFFYLVYHSYLNLLGEILCFADREFYKDWWNSDSIEYFWRTWNTPTHRWCVRHLYLPLVVSLKMNTVKASAIVFLASAFFHEYLVSVPLNMYRIWAFAGMAFQIPLALLVQRLPKKVANYAMWLSLIIGQPLCILMYYHDYYVIHVVNAVKQVSN
;
A
#
# COMPACT_ATOMS: atom_id res chain seq x y z
N MET A 1 -30.10 69.32 14.99
CA MET A 1 -29.40 68.04 14.77
C MET A 1 -28.28 68.29 13.77
N ASN A 2 -27.06 67.85 14.07
CA ASN A 2 -25.87 68.15 13.27
C ASN A 2 -26.02 67.55 11.85
N PRO A 3 -25.93 68.31 10.74
CA PRO A 3 -26.16 67.79 9.38
C PRO A 3 -25.18 66.66 9.01
N LEU A 4 -24.00 66.65 9.63
CA LEU A 4 -23.02 65.55 9.55
C LEU A 4 -23.56 64.19 10.06
N HIS A 5 -24.61 64.14 10.88
CA HIS A 5 -25.20 62.88 11.36
C HIS A 5 -26.25 62.29 10.40
N GLN A 6 -26.94 63.11 9.61
CA GLN A 6 -27.90 62.63 8.62
C GLN A 6 -27.20 61.98 7.42
N ASP A 7 -26.02 62.49 7.02
CA ASP A 7 -25.26 61.94 5.90
C ASP A 7 -24.66 60.55 6.18
N PHE A 8 -24.43 60.18 7.44
CA PHE A 8 -24.06 58.80 7.79
C PHE A 8 -25.25 57.84 7.74
N LEU A 9 -26.45 58.31 8.11
CA LEU A 9 -27.68 57.51 8.10
C LEU A 9 -28.18 57.23 6.67
N ALA A 10 -27.86 58.11 5.71
CA ALA A 10 -28.27 57.99 4.32
C ALA A 10 -27.33 57.14 3.45
N LYS A 11 -26.22 56.61 3.98
CA LYS A 11 -25.29 55.77 3.20
C LYS A 11 -25.91 54.39 2.92
N PRO A 12 -25.91 53.92 1.67
CA PRO A 12 -26.42 52.60 1.33
C PRO A 12 -25.57 51.52 2.01
N VAL A 13 -26.20 50.73 2.88
CA VAL A 13 -25.56 49.64 3.63
C VAL A 13 -25.38 48.39 2.75
N HIS A 14 -26.23 48.22 1.75
CA HIS A 14 -26.21 47.08 0.85
C HIS A 14 -25.21 47.26 -0.29
N GLN A 15 -24.43 46.22 -0.53
CA GLN A 15 -23.46 46.13 -1.62
C GLN A 15 -23.71 44.82 -2.37
N PRO A 16 -23.50 44.77 -3.69
CA PRO A 16 -23.54 43.53 -4.44
C PRO A 16 -22.44 42.61 -3.91
N LYS A 17 -22.84 41.55 -3.21
CA LYS A 17 -21.96 40.55 -2.61
C LYS A 17 -22.60 39.19 -2.81
N ASP A 18 -21.79 38.22 -3.22
CA ASP A 18 -22.22 36.84 -3.29
C ASP A 18 -22.32 36.23 -1.89
N SER A 19 -23.28 35.32 -1.71
CA SER A 19 -23.38 34.51 -0.50
C SER A 19 -22.09 33.73 -0.25
N LEU A 20 -21.66 33.62 1.02
CA LEU A 20 -20.39 32.99 1.39
C LEU A 20 -20.24 31.52 0.92
N PHE A 21 -21.35 30.79 0.76
CA PHE A 21 -21.34 29.42 0.23
C PHE A 21 -21.40 29.34 -1.30
N SER A 22 -21.60 30.46 -1.99
CA SER A 22 -21.57 30.50 -3.45
C SER A 22 -20.16 30.25 -3.95
N SER A 23 -20.05 29.46 -5.02
CA SER A 23 -18.77 29.11 -5.65
C SER A 23 -17.99 30.32 -6.17
N SER A 24 -18.69 31.42 -6.48
CA SER A 24 -18.15 32.70 -6.94
C SER A 24 -17.62 33.61 -5.83
N SER A 25 -17.95 33.35 -4.56
CA SER A 25 -17.58 34.21 -3.43
C SER A 25 -16.09 34.21 -3.08
N GLY A 26 -15.34 33.21 -3.54
CA GLY A 26 -13.92 33.04 -3.23
C GLY A 26 -13.61 32.76 -1.75
N TYR A 27 -14.62 32.59 -0.89
CA TYR A 27 -14.43 32.34 0.54
C TYR A 27 -13.93 30.92 0.80
N THR A 28 -12.81 30.80 1.52
CA THR A 28 -12.11 29.51 1.77
C THR A 28 -11.97 29.15 3.24
N ASN A 29 -12.30 30.05 4.18
CA ASN A 29 -12.08 29.84 5.60
C ASN A 29 -13.28 29.17 6.30
N TYR A 30 -13.41 27.86 6.14
CA TYR A 30 -14.47 27.06 6.76
C TYR A 30 -14.06 26.40 8.08
N ARG A 31 -13.05 26.93 8.78
CA ARG A 31 -12.48 26.30 9.98
C ARG A 31 -13.53 26.01 11.06
N GLY A 32 -14.50 26.91 11.25
CA GLY A 32 -15.60 26.71 12.20
C GLY A 32 -16.50 25.51 11.86
N LEU A 33 -16.83 25.31 10.58
CA LEU A 33 -17.60 24.16 10.12
C LEU A 33 -16.79 22.87 10.20
N ILE A 34 -15.49 22.93 9.87
CA ILE A 34 -14.58 21.78 10.02
C ILE A 34 -14.48 21.37 11.49
N ASN A 35 -14.34 22.33 12.40
CA ASN A 35 -14.36 22.08 13.84
C ASN A 35 -15.68 21.44 14.26
N LEU A 36 -16.82 21.97 13.79
CA LEU A 36 -18.14 21.39 14.06
C LEU A 36 -18.25 19.96 13.53
N CYS A 37 -17.76 19.67 12.33
CA CYS A 37 -17.72 18.31 11.77
C CYS A 37 -16.88 17.38 12.65
N TYR A 38 -15.70 17.82 13.11
CA TYR A 38 -14.90 17.03 14.04
C TYR A 38 -15.61 16.82 15.37
N THR A 39 -16.28 17.83 15.90
CA THR A 39 -17.04 17.72 17.16
C THR A 39 -18.23 16.76 17.00
N ILE A 40 -19.01 16.87 15.92
CA ILE A 40 -20.14 15.97 15.65
C ILE A 40 -19.64 14.55 15.45
N LEU A 41 -18.58 14.35 14.65
CA LEU A 41 -18.01 13.04 14.39
C LEU A 41 -17.45 12.42 15.66
N PHE A 42 -16.79 13.21 16.51
CA PHE A 42 -16.35 12.75 17.82
C PHE A 42 -17.54 12.36 18.70
N LEU A 43 -18.54 13.22 18.85
CA LEU A 43 -19.72 12.95 19.70
C LEU A 43 -20.55 11.76 19.20
N SER A 44 -20.76 11.64 17.88
CA SER A 44 -21.53 10.54 17.29
C SER A 44 -20.83 9.20 17.48
N ASN A 45 -19.52 9.14 17.21
CA ASN A 45 -18.74 7.92 17.40
C ASN A 45 -18.50 7.63 18.88
N PHE A 46 -18.33 8.65 19.73
CA PHE A 46 -18.18 8.48 21.17
C PHE A 46 -19.46 7.93 21.79
N ARG A 47 -20.65 8.40 21.35
CA ARG A 47 -21.92 7.84 21.77
C ARG A 47 -22.04 6.36 21.40
N VAL A 48 -21.75 6.01 20.14
CA VAL A 48 -21.80 4.61 19.68
C VAL A 48 -20.78 3.75 20.42
N ALA A 49 -19.57 4.27 20.65
CA ALA A 49 -18.55 3.60 21.45
C ALA A 49 -19.02 3.37 22.89
N LEU A 50 -19.67 4.37 23.50
CA LEU A 50 -20.21 4.28 24.86
C LEU A 50 -21.39 3.32 24.93
N GLU A 51 -22.32 3.34 23.96
CA GLU A 51 -23.41 2.36 23.84
C GLU A 51 -22.85 0.93 23.67
N ASN A 52 -21.79 0.76 22.88
CA ASN A 52 -21.13 -0.54 22.71
C ASN A 52 -20.44 -1.00 24.01
N ILE A 53 -19.74 -0.11 24.71
CA ILE A 53 -19.14 -0.41 26.03
C ILE A 53 -20.22 -0.77 27.04
N LEU A 54 -21.36 -0.08 27.05
CA LEU A 54 -22.47 -0.38 27.96
C LEU A 54 -23.16 -1.70 27.61
N LYS A 55 -23.34 -2.00 26.32
CA LYS A 55 -24.08 -3.17 25.83
C LYS A 55 -23.25 -4.45 25.86
N TYR A 56 -21.97 -4.36 25.53
CA TYR A 56 -21.08 -5.51 25.37
C TYR A 56 -19.95 -5.55 26.41
N GLY A 57 -19.83 -4.54 27.26
CA GLY A 57 -18.69 -4.38 28.16
C GLY A 57 -17.41 -3.94 27.44
N ILE A 58 -16.30 -3.88 28.18
CA ILE A 58 -14.97 -3.75 27.57
C ILE A 58 -14.60 -5.12 26.98
N LEU A 59 -14.91 -5.32 25.70
CA LEU A 59 -14.50 -6.51 24.94
C LEU A 59 -13.01 -6.50 24.55
N VAL A 60 -12.31 -5.38 24.75
CA VAL A 60 -10.89 -5.23 24.43
C VAL A 60 -10.08 -5.94 25.50
N ASP A 61 -9.81 -7.23 25.27
CA ASP A 61 -8.78 -7.96 25.98
C ASP A 61 -7.60 -8.16 25.01
N PRO A 62 -6.56 -7.30 25.08
CA PRO A 62 -5.39 -7.40 24.21
C PRO A 62 -4.68 -8.75 24.36
N MET A 63 -4.71 -9.34 25.56
CA MET A 63 -4.12 -10.65 25.81
C MET A 63 -4.93 -11.72 25.11
N ARG A 64 -6.26 -11.64 25.13
CA ARG A 64 -7.11 -12.57 24.38
C ARG A 64 -6.89 -12.47 22.88
N VAL A 65 -6.70 -11.29 22.30
CA VAL A 65 -6.38 -11.15 20.86
C VAL A 65 -5.03 -11.78 20.52
N ILE A 66 -4.03 -11.60 21.38
CA ILE A 66 -2.71 -12.23 21.19
C ILE A 66 -2.84 -13.75 21.34
N ILE A 67 -3.55 -14.23 22.36
CA ILE A 67 -3.80 -15.65 22.58
C ILE A 67 -4.56 -16.23 21.38
N ASP A 68 -5.65 -15.60 20.94
CA ASP A 68 -6.43 -15.95 19.75
C ASP A 68 -5.56 -15.94 18.48
N TYR A 69 -4.63 -15.01 18.33
CA TYR A 69 -3.67 -15.04 17.23
C TYR A 69 -2.77 -16.29 17.29
N PHE A 70 -2.34 -16.71 18.48
CA PHE A 70 -1.52 -17.92 18.65
C PHE A 70 -2.32 -19.23 18.70
N THR A 71 -3.63 -19.19 18.93
CA THR A 71 -4.51 -20.38 19.04
C THR A 71 -5.37 -20.62 17.80
N ILE A 72 -5.68 -19.59 17.00
CA ILE A 72 -6.41 -19.74 15.73
C ILE A 72 -5.44 -20.32 14.68
N GLY A 73 -5.40 -21.64 14.57
CA GLY A 73 -4.64 -22.34 13.54
C GLY A 73 -3.13 -22.42 13.78
N ASN A 74 -2.44 -23.14 12.90
CA ASN A 74 -1.01 -23.40 13.07
C ASN A 74 -0.15 -22.29 12.47
N ILE A 75 0.73 -21.68 13.27
CA ILE A 75 1.68 -20.64 12.81
C ILE A 75 2.98 -21.26 12.28
N ILE A 76 3.28 -22.50 12.66
CA ILE A 76 4.53 -23.20 12.28
C ILE A 76 4.78 -23.18 10.75
N PRO A 77 3.79 -23.44 9.87
CA PRO A 77 3.99 -23.34 8.42
C PRO A 77 4.49 -21.97 7.98
N THR A 78 4.07 -20.90 8.65
CA THR A 78 4.51 -19.51 8.34
C THR A 78 6.00 -19.33 8.63
N PHE A 79 6.52 -19.89 9.72
CA PHE A 79 7.95 -19.83 10.03
C PHE A 79 8.79 -20.59 9.01
N TYR A 80 8.35 -21.77 8.57
CA TYR A 80 9.04 -22.51 7.51
C TYR A 80 9.07 -21.74 6.19
N LEU A 81 7.95 -21.08 5.83
CA LEU A 81 7.90 -20.21 4.65
C LEU A 81 8.90 -19.05 4.77
N LEU A 82 9.04 -18.41 5.93
CA LEU A 82 10.05 -17.36 6.12
C LEU A 82 11.50 -17.86 5.96
N ILE A 83 11.79 -19.10 6.37
CA ILE A 83 13.11 -19.71 6.15
C ILE A 83 13.33 -19.95 4.65
N ILE A 84 12.33 -20.53 3.96
CA ILE A 84 12.37 -20.75 2.51
C ILE A 84 12.60 -19.43 1.78
N LEU A 85 11.91 -18.36 2.17
CA LEU A 85 12.06 -17.03 1.57
C LEU A 85 13.52 -16.53 1.59
N ASN A 86 14.27 -16.79 2.67
CA ASN A 86 15.69 -16.45 2.75
C ASN A 86 16.54 -17.26 1.76
N ALA A 87 16.20 -18.54 1.52
CA ALA A 87 16.86 -19.34 0.49
C ALA A 87 16.68 -18.73 -0.90
N PHE A 88 15.48 -18.21 -1.21
CA PHE A 88 15.26 -17.47 -2.46
C PHE A 88 16.15 -16.24 -2.54
N ILE A 89 16.22 -15.41 -1.50
CA ILE A 89 17.08 -14.20 -1.49
C ILE A 89 18.56 -14.55 -1.75
N LEU A 90 19.07 -15.59 -1.08
CA LEU A 90 20.44 -16.05 -1.28
C LEU A 90 20.66 -16.62 -2.70
N PHE A 91 19.66 -17.29 -3.27
CA PHE A 91 19.75 -17.78 -4.64
C PHE A 91 19.84 -16.64 -5.66
N ALA A 92 19.11 -15.53 -5.46
CA ALA A 92 19.23 -14.35 -6.30
C ALA A 92 20.64 -13.73 -6.26
N TYR A 93 21.27 -13.73 -5.08
CA TYR A 93 22.67 -13.32 -4.92
C TYR A 93 23.62 -14.20 -5.73
N ILE A 94 23.48 -15.53 -5.63
CA ILE A 94 24.31 -16.50 -6.36
C ILE A 94 24.14 -16.33 -7.88
N ILE A 95 22.92 -16.12 -8.36
CA ILE A 95 22.65 -15.83 -9.77
C ILE A 95 23.42 -14.60 -10.22
N GLU A 96 23.33 -13.47 -9.50
CA GLU A 96 24.04 -12.25 -9.91
C GLU A 96 25.57 -12.39 -9.86
N LEU A 97 26.11 -13.11 -8.87
CA LEU A 97 27.54 -13.45 -8.85
C LEU A 97 27.95 -14.28 -10.06
N PHE A 98 27.15 -15.27 -10.45
CA PHE A 98 27.41 -16.07 -11.64
C PHE A 98 27.38 -15.21 -12.92
N LEU A 99 26.42 -14.30 -13.02
CA LEU A 99 26.26 -13.38 -14.16
C LEU A 99 27.37 -12.33 -14.27
N THR A 100 28.19 -12.13 -13.23
CA THR A 100 29.38 -11.28 -13.34
C THR A 100 30.50 -11.94 -14.14
N LYS A 101 30.60 -13.27 -14.07
CA LYS A 101 31.66 -14.06 -14.72
C LYS A 101 31.22 -14.57 -16.09
N TYR A 102 29.95 -14.94 -16.24
CA TYR A 102 29.42 -15.57 -17.44
C TYR A 102 28.37 -14.69 -18.11
N PHE A 103 28.54 -14.46 -19.42
CA PHE A 103 27.57 -13.72 -20.20
C PHE A 103 26.45 -14.65 -20.69
N LEU A 104 25.26 -14.53 -20.10
CA LEU A 104 24.06 -15.19 -20.60
C LEU A 104 23.32 -14.32 -21.61
N LYS A 105 22.79 -14.95 -22.67
CA LYS A 105 21.83 -14.30 -23.58
C LYS A 105 20.61 -13.84 -22.78
N PHE A 106 20.05 -12.69 -23.17
CA PHE A 106 18.89 -12.08 -22.49
C PHE A 106 17.70 -13.05 -22.36
N SER A 107 17.40 -13.84 -23.40
CA SER A 107 16.29 -14.81 -23.36
C SER A 107 16.46 -15.85 -22.24
N HIS A 108 17.65 -16.42 -22.08
CA HIS A 108 17.88 -17.43 -21.03
C HIS A 108 17.84 -16.79 -19.64
N LEU A 109 18.38 -15.57 -19.50
CA LEU A 109 18.33 -14.82 -18.25
C LEU A 109 16.88 -14.50 -17.86
N PHE A 110 16.07 -14.04 -18.81
CA PHE A 110 14.66 -13.73 -18.60
C PHE A 110 13.87 -14.98 -18.18
N THR A 111 14.06 -16.10 -18.86
CA THR A 111 13.41 -17.37 -18.50
C THR A 111 13.85 -17.87 -17.13
N LEU A 112 15.15 -17.79 -16.80
CA LEU A 112 15.70 -18.23 -15.51
C LEU A 112 15.15 -17.40 -14.35
N ILE A 113 15.22 -16.06 -14.45
CA ILE A 113 14.70 -15.18 -13.40
C ILE A 113 13.18 -15.34 -13.32
N GLY A 114 12.49 -15.34 -14.46
CA GLY A 114 11.04 -15.49 -14.55
C GLY A 114 10.52 -16.76 -13.89
N SER A 115 11.14 -17.91 -14.15
CA SER A 115 10.75 -19.18 -13.53
C SER A 115 11.00 -19.16 -12.02
N TYR A 116 12.17 -18.68 -11.59
CA TYR A 116 12.55 -18.57 -10.19
C TYR A 116 11.59 -17.68 -9.37
N VAL A 117 11.29 -16.46 -9.86
CA VAL A 117 10.36 -15.56 -9.16
C VAL A 117 8.91 -16.05 -9.23
N THR A 118 8.55 -16.83 -10.24
CA THR A 118 7.23 -17.48 -10.30
C THR A 118 7.12 -18.57 -9.23
N ILE A 119 8.14 -19.41 -9.08
CA ILE A 119 8.18 -20.44 -8.03
C ILE A 119 8.03 -19.80 -6.64
N LEU A 120 8.70 -18.66 -6.41
CA LEU A 120 8.59 -17.91 -5.16
C LEU A 120 7.13 -17.59 -4.81
N LEU A 121 6.33 -17.10 -5.76
CA LEU A 121 4.93 -16.74 -5.51
C LEU A 121 3.99 -17.96 -5.40
N THR A 122 4.33 -19.10 -6.01
CA THR A 122 3.49 -20.31 -5.98
C THR A 122 3.64 -21.13 -4.71
N ILE A 123 4.75 -20.99 -3.96
CA ILE A 123 4.99 -21.77 -2.74
C ILE A 123 3.93 -21.51 -1.64
N PRO A 124 3.62 -20.26 -1.25
CA PRO A 124 2.64 -20.02 -0.19
C PRO A 124 1.25 -20.61 -0.48
N PRO A 125 0.65 -20.43 -1.69
CA PRO A 125 -0.61 -21.09 -2.03
C PRO A 125 -0.60 -22.61 -1.88
N ILE A 126 0.48 -23.27 -2.30
CA ILE A 126 0.61 -24.73 -2.19
C ILE A 126 0.64 -25.16 -0.72
N VAL A 127 1.46 -24.49 0.10
CA VAL A 127 1.59 -24.81 1.53
C VAL A 127 0.27 -24.55 2.27
N PHE A 128 -0.40 -23.44 1.99
CA PHE A 128 -1.68 -23.09 2.63
C PHE A 128 -2.84 -23.99 2.18
N HIS A 129 -2.76 -24.62 1.01
CA HIS A 129 -3.73 -25.63 0.60
C HIS A 129 -3.51 -26.97 1.31
N CYS A 130 -2.26 -27.31 1.64
CA CYS A 130 -1.91 -28.61 2.25
C CYS A 130 -2.00 -28.61 3.78
N TYR A 131 -1.84 -27.46 4.44
CA TYR A 131 -1.79 -27.35 5.89
C TYR A 131 -2.79 -26.33 6.41
N GLU A 132 -3.42 -26.61 7.55
CA GLU A 132 -4.18 -25.59 8.27
C GLU A 132 -3.25 -24.48 8.77
N PHE A 133 -3.69 -23.23 8.66
CA PHE A 133 -2.86 -22.08 8.99
C PHE A 133 -3.70 -20.94 9.57
N ASN A 134 -3.05 -20.06 10.32
CA ASN A 134 -3.66 -18.82 10.79
C ASN A 134 -3.81 -17.82 9.62
N PRO A 135 -5.02 -17.34 9.30
CA PRO A 135 -5.23 -16.44 8.16
C PRO A 135 -4.53 -15.08 8.26
N ILE A 136 -4.35 -14.55 9.48
CA ILE A 136 -3.68 -13.27 9.72
C ILE A 136 -2.17 -13.43 9.49
N ALA A 137 -1.59 -14.50 10.04
CA ALA A 137 -0.20 -14.87 9.79
C ALA A 137 0.05 -15.16 8.30
N GLY A 138 -0.89 -15.88 7.65
CA GLY A 138 -0.87 -16.16 6.23
C GLY A 138 -0.92 -14.90 5.36
N SER A 139 -1.77 -13.94 5.71
CA SER A 139 -1.87 -12.64 5.00
C SER A 139 -0.57 -11.86 5.11
N SER A 140 0.01 -11.82 6.31
CA SER A 140 1.31 -11.20 6.54
C SER A 140 2.43 -11.89 5.74
N CYS A 141 2.43 -13.23 5.70
CA CYS A 141 3.39 -14.02 4.95
C CYS A 141 3.30 -13.75 3.44
N CYS A 142 2.10 -13.80 2.86
CA CYS A 142 1.86 -13.48 1.45
C CYS A 142 2.30 -12.05 1.10
N LEU A 143 2.10 -11.09 2.01
CA LEU A 143 2.60 -9.73 1.84
C LEU A 143 4.13 -9.69 1.77
N TYR A 144 4.83 -10.36 2.70
CA TYR A 144 6.30 -10.43 2.68
C TYR A 144 6.82 -11.11 1.41
N TYR A 145 6.21 -12.20 0.97
CA TYR A 145 6.56 -12.88 -0.28
C TYR A 145 6.38 -11.96 -1.50
N THR A 146 5.28 -11.21 -1.53
CA THR A 146 5.02 -10.22 -2.59
C THR A 146 6.05 -9.10 -2.57
N VAL A 147 6.40 -8.56 -1.40
CA VAL A 147 7.43 -7.52 -1.26
C VAL A 147 8.79 -8.02 -1.74
N VAL A 148 9.20 -9.21 -1.31
CA VAL A 148 10.48 -9.82 -1.75
C VAL A 148 10.46 -10.10 -3.24
N PHE A 149 9.36 -10.62 -3.80
CA PHE A 149 9.20 -10.80 -5.24
C PHE A 149 9.46 -9.49 -6.03
N LEU A 150 8.81 -8.39 -5.64
CA LEU A 150 9.01 -7.09 -6.29
C LEU A 150 10.46 -6.61 -6.15
N LYS A 151 11.04 -6.75 -4.96
CA LYS A 151 12.44 -6.36 -4.70
C LYS A 151 13.42 -7.16 -5.54
N LEU A 152 13.25 -8.48 -5.64
CA LEU A 152 14.16 -9.33 -6.40
C LEU A 152 14.12 -9.03 -7.90
N ILE A 153 12.93 -8.76 -8.45
CA ILE A 153 12.81 -8.27 -9.83
C ILE A 153 13.59 -6.98 -10.01
N SER A 154 13.41 -6.01 -9.11
CA SER A 154 14.13 -4.74 -9.17
C SER A 154 15.65 -4.94 -9.07
N TYR A 155 16.11 -5.80 -8.16
CA TYR A 155 17.52 -6.14 -7.96
C TYR A 155 18.15 -6.71 -9.23
N HIS A 156 17.51 -7.70 -9.86
CA HIS A 156 18.01 -8.30 -11.09
C HIS A 156 17.99 -7.32 -12.27
N MET A 157 16.92 -6.54 -12.44
CA MET A 157 16.81 -5.58 -13.55
C MET A 157 17.86 -4.48 -13.47
N VAL A 158 18.09 -3.91 -12.28
CA VAL A 158 19.07 -2.84 -12.09
C VAL A 158 20.49 -3.35 -12.27
N ASN A 159 20.84 -4.51 -11.70
CA ASN A 159 22.15 -5.12 -11.93
C ASN A 159 22.36 -5.48 -13.42
N TYR A 160 21.31 -5.92 -14.12
CA TYR A 160 21.35 -6.13 -15.56
C TYR A 160 21.67 -4.85 -16.33
N TRP A 161 21.03 -3.72 -16.00
CA TRP A 161 21.30 -2.43 -16.65
C TRP A 161 22.74 -1.96 -16.41
N HIS A 162 23.26 -2.06 -15.19
CA HIS A 162 24.66 -1.71 -14.91
C HIS A 162 25.65 -2.63 -15.63
N ARG A 163 25.37 -3.93 -15.68
CA ARG A 163 26.18 -4.88 -16.44
C ARG A 163 26.20 -4.55 -17.94
N GLN A 164 25.07 -4.16 -18.53
CA GLN A 164 25.03 -3.72 -19.93
C GLN A 164 25.82 -2.43 -20.16
N TYR A 165 25.68 -1.46 -19.25
CA TYR A 165 26.41 -0.19 -19.33
C TYR A 165 27.92 -0.42 -19.29
N ASN A 166 28.42 -1.22 -18.35
CA ASN A 166 29.85 -1.52 -18.24
C ASN A 166 30.40 -2.23 -19.48
N VAL A 167 29.62 -3.11 -20.11
CA VAL A 167 30.02 -3.76 -21.38
C VAL A 167 30.08 -2.76 -22.54
N ARG A 168 29.18 -1.77 -22.57
CA ARG A 168 29.21 -0.70 -23.60
C ARG A 168 30.39 0.25 -23.37
N SER A 169 30.59 0.73 -22.15
CA SER A 169 31.72 1.60 -21.78
C SER A 169 33.05 0.96 -22.16
N LYS A 170 33.29 -0.31 -21.81
CA LYS A 170 34.53 -1.00 -22.19
C LYS A 170 34.74 -1.14 -23.70
N LYS A 171 33.67 -1.21 -24.49
CA LYS A 171 33.77 -1.22 -25.96
C LYS A 171 34.10 0.17 -26.50
N GLU A 172 33.50 1.21 -25.93
CA GLU A 172 33.79 2.61 -26.28
C GLU A 172 35.23 2.99 -25.91
N ASP A 173 35.70 2.62 -24.71
CA ASP A 173 37.09 2.85 -24.28
C ASP A 173 38.08 2.13 -25.20
N ASN A 174 37.82 0.88 -25.57
CA ASN A 174 38.65 0.14 -26.53
C ASN A 174 38.63 0.75 -27.94
N ASN A 175 37.52 1.37 -28.34
CA ASN A 175 37.39 2.06 -29.64
C ASN A 175 38.00 3.48 -29.60
N ASN A 176 38.10 4.11 -28.44
CA ASN A 176 38.73 5.42 -28.25
C ASN A 176 40.23 5.32 -27.97
N LEU A 177 40.72 4.19 -27.43
CA LEU A 177 42.16 3.90 -27.30
C LEU A 177 42.89 3.80 -28.65
N THR A 178 42.16 3.73 -29.77
CA THR A 178 42.71 3.86 -31.12
C THR A 178 42.67 5.30 -31.68
N SER A 179 42.11 6.27 -30.94
CA SER A 179 42.00 7.68 -31.32
C SER A 179 42.12 8.61 -30.10
N ASP A 180 43.31 9.17 -29.92
CA ASP A 180 43.71 10.21 -28.97
C ASP A 180 43.89 9.83 -27.49
N GLY A 181 45.16 9.97 -27.07
CA GLY A 181 45.54 10.13 -25.67
C GLY A 181 45.35 11.58 -25.22
N ASN A 182 44.46 11.80 -24.27
CA ASN A 182 44.59 12.88 -23.29
C ASN A 182 43.61 12.65 -22.12
N ASN A 183 44.14 12.18 -20.99
CA ASN A 183 43.40 11.98 -19.75
C ASN A 183 43.29 13.31 -18.99
N GLY A 184 42.07 13.82 -18.84
CA GLY A 184 41.72 14.84 -17.85
C GLY A 184 41.02 14.19 -16.66
N GLU A 185 41.76 13.86 -15.60
CA GLU A 185 41.18 13.42 -14.33
C GLU A 185 40.50 14.61 -13.63
N ILE A 186 39.17 14.62 -13.60
CA ILE A 186 38.40 15.48 -12.70
C ILE A 186 38.07 14.67 -11.44
N GLN A 187 38.88 14.86 -10.39
CA GLN A 187 38.60 14.35 -9.05
C GLN A 187 37.40 15.10 -8.45
N SER A 188 36.22 14.49 -8.47
CA SER A 188 35.10 14.92 -7.63
C SER A 188 35.24 14.30 -6.24
N SER A 189 35.55 15.15 -5.28
CA SER A 189 35.66 14.90 -3.84
C SER A 189 34.30 14.56 -3.21
N SER A 190 33.85 13.33 -3.41
CA SER A 190 32.85 12.66 -2.59
C SER A 190 33.32 11.25 -2.28
N SER A 191 32.99 10.71 -1.12
CA SER A 191 33.26 9.32 -0.72
C SER A 191 33.08 8.37 -1.91
N PRO A 192 33.96 7.38 -2.13
CA PRO A 192 33.87 6.52 -3.31
C PRO A 192 32.50 5.86 -3.36
N LEU A 193 31.70 6.21 -4.38
CA LEU A 193 30.39 5.60 -4.60
C LEU A 193 30.59 4.13 -4.95
N VAL A 194 29.69 3.27 -4.48
CA VAL A 194 29.78 1.84 -4.79
C VAL A 194 29.38 1.64 -6.26
N GLU A 195 30.27 1.05 -7.03
CA GLU A 195 30.07 0.73 -8.44
C GLU A 195 29.90 -0.79 -8.67
N TYR A 196 29.30 -1.16 -9.80
CA TYR A 196 29.21 -2.57 -10.20
C TYR A 196 30.57 -3.07 -10.70
N PRO A 197 31.07 -4.24 -10.26
CA PRO A 197 30.37 -5.30 -9.52
C PRO A 197 30.55 -5.28 -7.99
N ASN A 198 31.22 -4.27 -7.43
CA ASN A 198 31.52 -4.18 -6.00
C ASN A 198 30.26 -4.02 -5.12
N ASN A 199 29.10 -3.70 -5.73
CA ASN A 199 27.81 -3.66 -5.04
C ASN A 199 27.31 -5.04 -4.61
N LEU A 200 27.78 -6.12 -5.23
CA LEU A 200 27.33 -7.49 -4.98
C LEU A 200 27.92 -8.06 -3.69
N THR A 201 27.42 -7.57 -2.56
CA THR A 201 27.71 -8.11 -1.23
C THR A 201 26.41 -8.55 -0.56
N LEU A 202 26.49 -9.58 0.29
CA LEU A 202 25.34 -10.03 1.08
C LEU A 202 24.78 -8.90 1.95
N TRP A 203 25.66 -8.05 2.48
CA TRP A 203 25.25 -6.89 3.28
C TRP A 203 24.38 -5.91 2.49
N ASN A 204 24.80 -5.53 1.28
CA ASN A 204 24.03 -4.62 0.43
C ASN A 204 22.68 -5.23 0.02
N LEU A 205 22.64 -6.54 -0.26
CA LEU A 205 21.41 -7.25 -0.58
C LEU A 205 20.44 -7.24 0.60
N TYR A 206 20.87 -7.71 1.78
CA TYR A 206 19.99 -7.74 2.95
C TYR A 206 19.58 -6.34 3.40
N TYR A 207 20.47 -5.35 3.29
CA TYR A 207 20.09 -3.97 3.51
C TYR A 207 18.92 -3.55 2.61
N PHE A 208 18.98 -3.87 1.31
CA PHE A 208 17.90 -3.57 0.38
C PHE A 208 16.62 -4.36 0.70
N ILE A 209 16.73 -5.65 1.05
CA ILE A 209 15.58 -6.48 1.45
C ILE A 209 14.83 -5.87 2.63
N PHE A 210 15.53 -5.26 3.59
CA PHE A 210 14.88 -4.58 4.73
C PHE A 210 14.54 -3.11 4.48
N ALA A 211 15.19 -2.42 3.53
CA ALA A 211 14.94 -1.00 3.26
C ALA A 211 13.46 -0.74 2.88
N PRO A 212 12.83 0.37 3.32
CA PRO A 212 11.42 0.67 3.04
C PRO A 212 11.21 1.21 1.61
N THR A 213 11.83 0.56 0.60
CA THR A 213 11.69 0.85 -0.82
C THR A 213 11.64 -0.46 -1.60
N LEU A 214 10.94 -0.46 -2.74
CA LEU A 214 10.86 -1.60 -3.65
C LEU A 214 11.85 -1.47 -4.82
N CYS A 215 12.40 -0.27 -5.06
CA CYS A 215 13.36 -0.04 -6.13
C CYS A 215 14.78 -0.19 -5.60
N TYR A 216 15.55 -1.12 -6.18
CA TYR A 216 16.96 -1.31 -5.89
C TYR A 216 17.79 -0.19 -6.52
N GLU A 217 18.75 0.31 -5.76
CA GLU A 217 19.78 1.24 -6.21
C GLU A 217 21.10 0.86 -5.57
N LEU A 218 22.22 1.14 -6.24
CA LEU A 218 23.55 0.80 -5.73
C LEU A 218 23.87 1.61 -4.46
N ASN A 219 23.48 2.88 -4.44
CA ASN A 219 23.80 3.82 -3.39
C ASN A 219 22.52 4.50 -2.89
N PHE A 220 21.99 4.02 -1.77
CA PHE A 220 20.81 4.63 -1.14
C PHE A 220 21.19 5.89 -0.33
N PRO A 221 20.36 6.94 -0.34
CA PRO A 221 20.60 8.11 0.50
C PRO A 221 20.47 7.74 1.98
N ARG A 222 21.46 8.12 2.79
CA ARG A 222 21.56 7.76 4.22
C ARG A 222 21.48 8.95 5.16
N THR A 223 20.82 8.76 6.30
CA THR A 223 20.87 9.70 7.42
C THR A 223 22.12 9.46 8.25
N LYS A 224 22.75 10.52 8.76
CA LYS A 224 24.00 10.42 9.55
C LYS A 224 23.84 9.74 10.91
N ARG A 225 22.65 9.80 11.51
CA ARG A 225 22.38 9.28 12.86
C ARG A 225 20.93 8.86 13.03
N ILE A 226 20.69 7.94 13.97
CA ILE A 226 19.37 7.55 14.45
C ILE A 226 18.88 8.59 15.48
N ARG A 227 17.72 9.18 15.24
CA ARG A 227 17.04 10.14 16.12
C ARG A 227 16.12 9.38 17.08
N LYS A 228 16.63 9.08 18.29
CA LYS A 228 15.93 8.29 19.30
C LYS A 228 14.53 8.83 19.67
N SER A 229 14.37 10.14 19.78
CA SER A 229 13.06 10.77 20.08
C SER A 229 12.04 10.53 18.97
N PHE A 230 12.46 10.63 17.71
CA PHE A 230 11.62 10.31 16.56
C PHE A 230 11.26 8.82 16.56
N LEU A 231 12.23 7.94 16.80
CA LEU A 231 12.03 6.49 16.87
C LEU A 231 11.01 6.09 17.93
N ILE A 232 11.17 6.57 19.17
CA ILE A 232 10.24 6.29 20.28
C ILE A 232 8.84 6.82 19.97
N LYS A 233 8.73 8.03 19.42
CA LYS A 233 7.44 8.60 19.00
C LYS A 233 6.74 7.71 17.97
N ARG A 234 7.47 7.21 16.95
CA ARG A 234 6.91 6.29 15.95
C ARG A 234 6.47 4.97 16.57
N LEU A 235 7.25 4.41 17.48
CA LEU A 235 6.91 3.16 18.17
C LEU A 235 5.64 3.30 19.02
N LEU A 236 5.52 4.39 19.78
CA LEU A 236 4.31 4.69 20.56
C LEU A 236 3.08 4.89 19.66
N GLU A 237 3.24 5.58 18.53
CA GLU A 237 2.15 5.75 17.55
C GLU A 237 1.69 4.41 16.98
N ILE A 238 2.60 3.51 16.61
CA ILE A 238 2.24 2.17 16.14
C ILE A 238 1.46 1.42 17.21
N PHE A 239 1.97 1.39 18.45
CA PHE A 239 1.30 0.71 19.55
C PHE A 239 -0.13 1.24 19.76
N PHE A 240 -0.30 2.56 19.82
CA PHE A 240 -1.62 3.18 20.04
C PHE A 240 -2.59 2.95 18.88
N LEU A 241 -2.12 3.08 17.63
CA LEU A 241 -2.97 2.90 16.45
C LEU A 241 -3.41 1.45 16.26
N VAL A 242 -2.55 0.46 16.55
CA VAL A 242 -2.94 -0.96 16.55
C VAL A 242 -4.07 -1.19 17.57
N GLN A 243 -3.97 -0.61 18.77
CA GLN A 243 -5.02 -0.76 19.79
C GLN A 243 -6.34 -0.12 19.34
N ILE A 244 -6.30 1.08 18.72
CA ILE A 244 -7.50 1.70 18.15
C ILE A 244 -8.11 0.83 17.06
N GLU A 245 -7.30 0.29 16.16
CA GLU A 245 -7.77 -0.54 15.06
C GLU A 245 -8.45 -1.82 15.57
N ILE A 246 -7.84 -2.51 16.54
CA ILE A 246 -8.45 -3.66 17.22
C ILE A 246 -9.77 -3.28 17.88
N ALA A 247 -9.80 -2.15 18.60
CA ALA A 247 -11.01 -1.68 19.28
C ALA A 247 -12.14 -1.37 18.29
N LEU A 248 -11.84 -0.72 17.15
CA LEU A 248 -12.83 -0.43 16.11
C LEU A 248 -13.39 -1.71 15.48
N ILE A 249 -12.53 -2.68 15.19
CA ILE A 249 -12.95 -3.98 14.65
C ILE A 249 -13.85 -4.69 15.65
N GLN A 250 -13.42 -4.84 16.90
CA GLN A 250 -14.15 -5.60 17.92
C GLN A 250 -15.44 -4.94 18.38
N GLN A 251 -15.46 -3.62 18.54
CA GLN A 251 -16.62 -2.91 19.09
C GLN A 251 -17.63 -2.52 18.00
N TRP A 252 -17.17 -2.20 16.79
CA TRP A 252 -18.05 -1.71 15.74
C TRP A 252 -18.29 -2.76 14.65
N MET A 253 -17.23 -3.34 14.08
CA MET A 253 -17.38 -4.26 12.94
C MET A 253 -17.93 -5.63 13.35
N VAL A 254 -17.36 -6.27 14.37
CA VAL A 254 -17.74 -7.63 14.78
C VAL A 254 -19.24 -7.72 15.15
N PRO A 255 -19.82 -6.84 15.99
CA PRO A 255 -21.26 -6.90 16.29
C PRO A 255 -22.11 -6.62 15.05
N ALA A 256 -21.67 -5.72 14.17
CA ALA A 256 -22.37 -5.45 12.92
C ALA A 256 -22.37 -6.65 11.96
N ILE A 257 -21.33 -7.50 12.01
CA ILE A 257 -21.26 -8.76 11.24
C ILE A 257 -22.08 -9.87 11.91
N GLN A 258 -21.94 -10.07 13.23
CA GLN A 258 -22.65 -11.13 13.98
C GLN A 258 -24.18 -11.00 13.91
N ASN A 259 -24.70 -9.77 13.83
CA ASN A 259 -26.13 -9.50 13.67
C ASN A 259 -26.67 -9.91 12.27
N SER A 260 -25.83 -10.42 11.36
CA SER A 260 -26.23 -11.01 10.09
C SER A 260 -25.65 -12.42 9.96
N LEU A 261 -26.53 -13.41 9.93
CA LEU A 261 -26.16 -14.83 10.00
C LEU A 261 -26.01 -15.51 8.63
N GLU A 262 -26.21 -14.78 7.53
CA GLU A 262 -26.15 -15.30 6.16
C GLU A 262 -24.85 -14.82 5.47
N PRO A 263 -24.06 -15.69 4.81
CA PRO A 263 -22.96 -15.26 3.96
C PRO A 263 -23.44 -14.36 2.80
N PHE A 264 -22.60 -13.45 2.30
CA PHE A 264 -22.99 -12.54 1.21
C PHE A 264 -23.44 -13.26 -0.05
N MET A 265 -22.95 -14.48 -0.30
CA MET A 265 -23.36 -15.30 -1.44
C MET A 265 -24.82 -15.73 -1.40
N GLU A 266 -25.41 -15.87 -0.22
CA GLU A 266 -26.78 -16.36 -0.03
C GLU A 266 -27.77 -15.19 0.16
N MET A 267 -27.26 -13.98 0.36
CA MET A 267 -28.08 -12.79 0.56
C MET A 267 -28.68 -12.26 -0.74
N SER A 268 -29.93 -11.80 -0.68
CA SER A 268 -30.52 -10.97 -1.73
C SER A 268 -29.72 -9.66 -1.91
N TYR A 269 -29.61 -9.18 -3.15
CA TYR A 269 -28.84 -7.97 -3.50
C TYR A 269 -29.17 -6.73 -2.65
N THR A 270 -30.44 -6.52 -2.28
CA THR A 270 -30.88 -5.38 -1.45
C THR A 270 -30.34 -5.45 -0.02
N LYS A 271 -30.44 -6.62 0.62
CA LYS A 271 -29.86 -6.88 1.95
C LYS A 271 -28.34 -6.75 1.94
N MET A 272 -27.68 -7.25 0.89
CA MET A 272 -26.24 -7.10 0.71
C MET A 272 -25.86 -5.61 0.65
N LEU A 273 -26.53 -4.81 -0.18
CA LEU A 273 -26.26 -3.38 -0.31
C LEU A 273 -26.45 -2.63 1.02
N GLU A 274 -27.56 -2.88 1.72
CA GLU A 274 -27.82 -2.28 3.04
C GLU A 274 -26.70 -2.61 4.05
N ARG A 275 -26.25 -3.87 4.07
CA ARG A 275 -25.18 -4.33 4.97
C ARG A 275 -23.84 -3.69 4.62
N LEU A 276 -23.50 -3.66 3.34
CA LEU A 276 -22.28 -3.05 2.85
C LEU A 276 -22.21 -1.57 3.23
N LEU A 277 -23.31 -0.83 3.10
CA LEU A 277 -23.39 0.57 3.52
C LEU A 277 -23.22 0.75 5.04
N LYS A 278 -23.79 -0.15 5.86
CA LYS A 278 -23.59 -0.16 7.32
C LYS A 278 -22.12 -0.38 7.71
N LEU A 279 -21.40 -1.22 6.98
CA LEU A 279 -20.00 -1.54 7.25
C LEU A 279 -19.00 -0.61 6.55
N ALA A 280 -19.42 0.16 5.54
CA ALA A 280 -18.54 1.00 4.73
C ALA A 280 -17.80 2.06 5.56
N VAL A 281 -18.49 2.72 6.50
CA VAL A 281 -17.89 3.75 7.36
C VAL A 281 -16.82 3.18 8.30
N PRO A 282 -17.12 2.18 9.16
CA PRO A 282 -16.08 1.60 10.03
C PRO A 282 -14.93 0.98 9.22
N ASN A 283 -15.22 0.32 8.09
CA ASN A 283 -14.19 -0.20 7.21
C ASN A 283 -13.27 0.91 6.69
N HIS A 284 -13.84 2.01 6.17
CA HIS A 284 -13.05 3.13 5.66
C HIS A 284 -12.18 3.77 6.76
N LEU A 285 -12.71 3.92 7.98
CA LEU A 285 -11.93 4.41 9.13
C LEU A 285 -10.76 3.48 9.45
N CYS A 286 -10.96 2.16 9.46
CA CYS A 286 -9.89 1.19 9.63
C CYS A 286 -8.82 1.34 8.53
N TRP A 287 -9.22 1.50 7.26
CA TRP A 287 -8.28 1.72 6.15
C TRP A 287 -7.47 3.02 6.28
N LEU A 288 -8.07 4.11 6.78
CA LEU A 288 -7.34 5.36 7.03
C LEU A 288 -6.32 5.22 8.17
N ILE A 289 -6.70 4.53 9.25
CA ILE A 289 -5.81 4.23 10.37
C ILE A 289 -4.68 3.32 9.91
N PHE A 290 -5.00 2.24 9.20
CA PHE A 290 -4.04 1.33 8.59
C PHE A 290 -3.06 2.05 7.67
N PHE A 291 -3.55 2.97 6.82
CA PHE A 291 -2.70 3.78 5.96
C PHE A 291 -1.66 4.57 6.77
N TYR A 292 -2.10 5.30 7.80
CA TYR A 292 -1.18 6.07 8.64
C TYR A 292 -0.24 5.16 9.43
N LEU A 293 -0.75 4.06 10.00
CA LEU A 293 0.02 3.08 10.75
C LEU A 293 1.16 2.51 9.90
N VAL A 294 0.87 2.04 8.69
CA VAL A 294 1.85 1.40 7.81
C VAL A 294 2.74 2.42 7.13
N TYR A 295 2.18 3.30 6.30
CA TYR A 295 2.96 4.17 5.42
C TYR A 295 3.61 5.34 6.14
N HIS A 296 2.99 5.84 7.20
CA HIS A 296 3.57 6.91 7.99
C HIS A 296 4.39 6.36 9.15
N SER A 297 3.80 5.62 10.09
CA SER A 297 4.51 5.27 11.33
C SER A 297 5.52 4.13 11.15
N TYR A 298 5.10 3.00 10.57
CA TYR A 298 5.94 1.81 10.40
C TYR A 298 7.08 2.02 9.40
N LEU A 299 6.81 2.54 8.19
CA LEU A 299 7.88 2.78 7.21
C LEU A 299 8.88 3.85 7.67
N ASN A 300 8.45 4.88 8.41
CA ASN A 300 9.39 5.83 9.01
C ASN A 300 10.20 5.23 10.16
N LEU A 301 9.62 4.33 10.96
CA LEU A 301 10.35 3.58 11.98
C LEU A 301 11.45 2.74 11.31
N LEU A 302 11.08 1.96 10.30
CA LEU A 302 12.02 1.12 9.54
C LEU A 302 13.10 1.96 8.85
N GLY A 303 12.72 3.08 8.23
CA GLY A 303 13.65 4.03 7.62
C GLY A 303 14.60 4.67 8.63
N GLU A 304 14.15 4.97 9.85
CA GLU A 304 15.03 5.49 10.91
C GLU A 304 16.01 4.43 11.41
N ILE A 305 15.56 3.19 11.65
CA ILE A 305 16.42 2.07 12.09
C ILE A 305 17.51 1.79 11.07
N LEU A 306 17.15 1.77 9.78
CA LEU A 306 18.06 1.47 8.68
C LEU A 306 18.88 2.69 8.21
N CYS A 307 18.70 3.85 8.86
CA CYS A 307 19.29 5.12 8.44
C CYS A 307 18.99 5.47 6.97
N PHE A 308 17.81 5.09 6.47
CA PHE A 308 17.32 5.41 5.14
C PHE A 308 16.74 6.83 5.11
N ALA A 309 17.23 7.65 4.18
CA ALA A 309 16.89 9.07 4.14
C ALA A 309 15.70 9.41 3.23
N ASP A 310 15.43 8.61 2.20
CA ASP A 310 14.24 8.81 1.37
C ASP A 310 12.99 8.37 2.12
N ARG A 311 12.17 9.33 2.54
CA ARG A 311 10.98 9.09 3.37
C ARG A 311 9.70 9.51 2.68
N GLU A 312 9.76 9.72 1.36
CA GLU A 312 8.59 10.02 0.55
C GLU A 312 7.83 8.72 0.23
N PHE A 313 7.18 8.14 1.24
CA PHE A 313 6.39 6.91 1.09
C PHE A 313 5.00 7.17 0.47
N TYR A 314 4.51 8.40 0.55
CA TYR A 314 3.23 8.85 0.02
C TYR A 314 3.25 10.36 -0.22
N LYS A 315 2.29 10.88 -1.00
CA LYS A 315 2.04 12.32 -1.22
C LYS A 315 0.62 12.69 -0.76
N ASP A 316 0.16 13.88 -1.08
CA ASP A 316 -1.13 14.45 -0.67
C ASP A 316 -2.35 13.85 -1.41
N TRP A 317 -2.46 12.52 -1.40
CA TRP A 317 -3.48 11.76 -2.11
C TRP A 317 -4.92 12.11 -1.68
N TRP A 318 -5.13 12.67 -0.49
CA TRP A 318 -6.45 13.13 -0.03
C TRP A 318 -6.98 14.33 -0.85
N ASN A 319 -6.08 15.10 -1.47
CA ASN A 319 -6.40 16.24 -2.34
C ASN A 319 -6.53 15.85 -3.82
N SER A 320 -6.55 14.55 -4.14
CA SER A 320 -6.56 14.08 -5.54
C SER A 320 -7.76 14.64 -6.33
N ASP A 321 -7.49 15.32 -7.44
CA ASP A 321 -8.49 15.77 -8.41
C ASP A 321 -8.77 14.74 -9.52
N SER A 322 -8.14 13.56 -9.44
CA SER A 322 -8.38 12.41 -10.31
C SER A 322 -8.06 11.09 -9.60
N ILE A 323 -8.70 10.00 -10.05
CA ILE A 323 -8.41 8.65 -9.55
C ILE A 323 -6.97 8.23 -9.91
N GLU A 324 -6.46 8.67 -11.06
CA GLU A 324 -5.08 8.40 -11.45
C GLU A 324 -4.07 9.04 -10.50
N TYR A 325 -4.26 10.32 -10.14
CA TYR A 325 -3.39 10.99 -9.17
C TYR A 325 -3.39 10.27 -7.82
N PHE A 326 -4.55 9.82 -7.34
CA PHE A 326 -4.66 9.01 -6.13
C PHE A 326 -3.78 7.74 -6.20
N TRP A 327 -3.94 6.93 -7.24
CA TRP A 327 -3.18 5.67 -7.38
C TRP A 327 -1.67 5.86 -7.51
N ARG A 328 -1.23 7.05 -7.94
CA ARG A 328 0.20 7.41 -8.02
C ARG A 328 0.80 7.93 -6.71
N THR A 329 -0.04 8.41 -5.79
CA THR A 329 0.40 9.18 -4.62
C THR A 329 0.13 8.51 -3.28
N TRP A 330 -0.77 7.53 -3.21
CA TRP A 330 -1.06 6.84 -1.96
C TRP A 330 0.10 5.94 -1.49
N ASN A 331 0.69 5.16 -2.40
CA ASN A 331 1.82 4.26 -2.13
C ASN A 331 2.92 4.53 -3.16
N THR A 332 3.76 5.51 -2.84
CA THR A 332 4.85 5.94 -3.72
C THR A 332 5.87 4.82 -3.98
N PRO A 333 6.30 3.98 -3.02
CA PRO A 333 7.22 2.86 -3.28
C PRO A 333 6.72 1.90 -4.36
N THR A 334 5.46 1.46 -4.27
CA THR A 334 4.85 0.58 -5.29
C THR A 334 4.67 1.30 -6.61
N HIS A 335 4.22 2.56 -6.59
CA HIS A 335 4.08 3.35 -7.82
C HIS A 335 5.42 3.51 -8.56
N ARG A 336 6.49 3.89 -7.85
CA ARG A 336 7.84 4.02 -8.43
C ARG A 336 8.33 2.70 -9.02
N TRP A 337 8.07 1.58 -8.34
CA TRP A 337 8.41 0.26 -8.84
C TRP A 337 7.64 -0.07 -10.12
N CYS A 338 6.32 0.14 -10.13
CA CYS A 338 5.47 -0.09 -11.31
C CYS A 338 5.93 0.76 -12.49
N VAL A 339 6.28 2.03 -12.26
CA VAL A 339 6.79 2.90 -13.32
C VAL A 339 8.14 2.40 -13.85
N ARG A 340 9.11 2.16 -12.96
CA ARG A 340 10.50 1.84 -13.33
C ARG A 340 10.68 0.45 -13.93
N HIS A 341 10.00 -0.56 -13.39
CA HIS A 341 10.25 -1.97 -13.69
C HIS A 341 9.18 -2.62 -14.55
N LEU A 342 8.02 -1.99 -14.71
CA LEU A 342 6.93 -2.54 -15.53
C LEU A 342 6.54 -1.58 -16.66
N TYR A 343 6.05 -0.38 -16.33
CA TYR A 343 5.54 0.58 -17.32
C TYR A 343 6.61 1.07 -18.30
N LEU A 344 7.75 1.59 -17.81
CA LEU A 344 8.80 2.13 -18.69
C LEU A 344 9.39 1.06 -19.63
N PRO A 345 9.71 -0.17 -19.18
CA PRO A 345 10.10 -1.24 -20.10
C PRO A 345 9.03 -1.57 -21.16
N LEU A 346 7.74 -1.62 -20.80
CA LEU A 346 6.65 -1.85 -21.76
C LEU A 346 6.58 -0.74 -22.82
N VAL A 347 6.71 0.52 -22.42
CA VAL A 347 6.60 1.66 -23.32
C VAL A 347 7.87 1.88 -24.14
N VAL A 348 9.05 1.85 -23.51
CA VAL A 348 10.31 2.21 -24.15
C VAL A 348 10.92 1.03 -24.90
N SER A 349 10.99 -0.15 -24.27
CA SER A 349 11.64 -1.32 -24.87
C SER A 349 10.72 -2.10 -25.80
N LEU A 350 9.44 -2.26 -25.44
CA LEU A 350 8.45 -2.98 -26.25
C LEU A 350 7.59 -2.06 -27.13
N LYS A 351 7.83 -0.73 -27.09
CA LYS A 351 7.12 0.28 -27.90
C LYS A 351 5.58 0.18 -27.80
N MET A 352 5.07 -0.20 -26.63
CA MET A 352 3.63 -0.35 -26.41
C MET A 352 2.95 1.01 -26.20
N ASN A 353 1.69 1.11 -26.63
CA ASN A 353 0.85 2.27 -26.34
C ASN A 353 0.68 2.46 -24.83
N THR A 354 0.73 3.71 -24.35
CA THR A 354 0.61 4.10 -22.94
C THR A 354 -0.67 3.58 -22.29
N VAL A 355 -1.81 3.58 -23.00
CA VAL A 355 -3.09 3.06 -22.48
C VAL A 355 -3.00 1.55 -22.22
N LYS A 356 -2.42 0.80 -23.17
CA LYS A 356 -2.22 -0.66 -23.01
C LYS A 356 -1.23 -0.96 -21.89
N ALA A 357 -0.13 -0.20 -21.80
CA ALA A 357 0.86 -0.35 -20.74
C ALA A 357 0.25 -0.06 -19.35
N SER A 358 -0.51 1.03 -19.20
CA SER A 358 -1.22 1.35 -17.96
C SER A 358 -2.23 0.26 -17.59
N ALA A 359 -3.01 -0.25 -18.55
CA ALA A 359 -3.94 -1.35 -18.30
C ALA A 359 -3.23 -2.62 -17.78
N ILE A 360 -2.07 -2.98 -18.35
CA ILE A 360 -1.25 -4.10 -17.87
C ILE A 360 -0.77 -3.86 -16.43
N VAL A 361 -0.32 -2.64 -16.10
CA VAL A 361 0.10 -2.31 -14.73
C VAL A 361 -1.06 -2.44 -13.74
N PHE A 362 -2.26 -1.95 -14.10
CA PHE A 362 -3.45 -2.09 -13.26
C PHE A 362 -3.90 -3.54 -13.11
N LEU A 363 -3.85 -4.36 -14.16
CA LEU A 363 -4.19 -5.78 -14.10
C LEU A 363 -3.16 -6.57 -13.26
N ALA A 364 -1.88 -6.26 -13.37
CA ALA A 364 -0.84 -6.82 -12.52
C ALA A 364 -1.08 -6.46 -11.04
N SER A 365 -1.49 -5.22 -10.76
CA SER A 365 -1.89 -4.81 -9.42
C SER A 365 -3.14 -5.56 -8.93
N ALA A 366 -4.15 -5.74 -9.78
CA ALA A 366 -5.36 -6.49 -9.48
C ALA A 366 -5.06 -7.96 -9.10
N PHE A 367 -4.12 -8.59 -9.81
CA PHE A 367 -3.62 -9.93 -9.47
C PHE A 367 -3.07 -9.99 -8.04
N PHE A 368 -2.22 -9.04 -7.64
CA PHE A 368 -1.67 -9.04 -6.28
C PHE A 368 -2.72 -8.75 -5.20
N HIS A 369 -3.72 -7.91 -5.47
CA HIS A 369 -4.80 -7.69 -4.52
C HIS A 369 -5.64 -8.95 -4.30
N GLU A 370 -5.95 -9.70 -5.36
CA GLU A 370 -6.62 -11.01 -5.23
C GLU A 370 -5.71 -12.01 -4.52
N TYR A 371 -4.44 -12.10 -4.89
CA TYR A 371 -3.46 -13.00 -4.26
C TYR A 371 -3.37 -12.78 -2.75
N LEU A 372 -3.24 -11.52 -2.31
CA LEU A 372 -3.05 -11.17 -0.89
C LEU A 372 -4.28 -11.43 -0.02
N VAL A 373 -5.47 -11.55 -0.60
CA VAL A 373 -6.72 -11.78 0.15
C VAL A 373 -7.22 -13.21 -0.01
N SER A 374 -7.21 -13.74 -1.23
CA SER A 374 -7.73 -15.07 -1.55
C SER A 374 -6.86 -16.21 -1.04
N VAL A 375 -5.54 -16.09 -1.15
CA VAL A 375 -4.62 -17.16 -0.75
C VAL A 375 -4.66 -17.39 0.77
N PRO A 376 -4.55 -16.36 1.62
CA PRO A 376 -4.62 -16.54 3.07
C PRO A 376 -5.99 -16.95 3.60
N LEU A 377 -7.06 -16.66 2.86
CA LEU A 377 -8.41 -17.06 3.27
C LEU A 377 -8.84 -18.38 2.62
N ASN A 378 -8.04 -18.91 1.67
CA ASN A 378 -8.38 -20.04 0.81
C ASN A 378 -9.74 -19.85 0.09
N MET A 379 -10.03 -18.62 -0.34
CA MET A 379 -11.29 -18.21 -0.97
C MET A 379 -11.05 -17.52 -2.31
N TYR A 380 -11.38 -18.18 -3.42
CA TYR A 380 -11.07 -17.69 -4.78
C TYR A 380 -12.32 -17.16 -5.49
N ARG A 381 -12.73 -15.92 -5.17
CA ARG A 381 -14.01 -15.34 -5.64
C ARG A 381 -13.87 -14.22 -6.68
N ILE A 382 -12.65 -13.74 -6.95
CA ILE A 382 -12.33 -12.74 -7.98
C ILE A 382 -12.92 -11.34 -7.68
N TRP A 383 -13.45 -11.10 -6.47
CA TRP A 383 -14.04 -9.80 -6.12
C TRP A 383 -12.98 -8.70 -5.97
N ALA A 384 -11.81 -9.01 -5.39
CA ALA A 384 -10.76 -8.01 -5.23
C ALA A 384 -10.10 -7.67 -6.59
N PHE A 385 -9.91 -8.70 -7.43
CA PHE A 385 -9.48 -8.50 -8.82
C PHE A 385 -10.47 -7.61 -9.60
N ALA A 386 -11.76 -7.94 -9.56
CA ALA A 386 -12.80 -7.18 -10.24
C ALA A 386 -12.86 -5.73 -9.73
N GLY A 387 -12.83 -5.55 -8.40
CA GLY A 387 -12.84 -4.22 -7.78
C GLY A 387 -11.68 -3.33 -8.25
N MET A 388 -10.48 -3.89 -8.43
CA MET A 388 -9.34 -3.19 -9.01
C MET A 388 -9.48 -2.96 -10.52
N ALA A 389 -9.94 -3.95 -11.28
CA ALA A 389 -10.12 -3.82 -12.73
C ALA A 389 -11.17 -2.74 -13.09
N PHE A 390 -12.25 -2.64 -12.31
CA PHE A 390 -13.28 -1.62 -12.48
C PHE A 390 -12.81 -0.19 -12.16
N GLN A 391 -11.65 0.00 -11.52
CA GLN A 391 -11.06 1.33 -11.35
C GLN A 391 -10.64 1.95 -12.68
N ILE A 392 -10.29 1.14 -13.69
CA ILE A 392 -9.89 1.64 -15.01
C ILE A 392 -11.04 2.41 -15.70
N PRO A 393 -12.23 1.83 -15.92
CA PRO A 393 -13.35 2.57 -16.50
C PRO A 393 -13.83 3.70 -15.59
N LEU A 394 -13.78 3.52 -14.26
CA LEU A 394 -14.14 4.59 -13.31
C LEU A 394 -13.21 5.80 -13.44
N ALA A 395 -11.91 5.59 -13.58
CA ALA A 395 -10.93 6.66 -13.79
C ALA A 395 -11.23 7.44 -15.07
N LEU A 396 -11.56 6.77 -16.17
CA LEU A 396 -11.93 7.42 -17.44
C LEU A 396 -13.22 8.25 -17.32
N LEU A 397 -14.17 7.82 -16.49
CA LEU A 397 -15.40 8.57 -16.22
C LEU A 397 -15.13 9.80 -15.34
N VAL A 398 -14.39 9.62 -14.24
CA VAL A 398 -14.08 10.69 -13.29
C VAL A 398 -13.20 11.78 -13.90
N GLN A 399 -12.31 11.43 -14.83
CA GLN A 399 -11.51 12.42 -15.59
C GLN A 399 -12.34 13.43 -16.38
N ARG A 400 -13.61 13.14 -16.67
CA ARG A 400 -14.52 14.05 -17.38
C ARG A 400 -15.24 15.04 -16.45
N LEU A 401 -15.12 14.88 -15.14
CA LEU A 401 -15.82 15.68 -14.14
C LEU A 401 -15.01 16.94 -13.74
N PRO A 402 -15.67 18.02 -13.28
CA PRO A 402 -14.98 19.16 -12.68
C PRO A 402 -14.14 18.72 -11.47
N LYS A 403 -12.96 19.33 -11.27
CA LYS A 403 -11.98 18.93 -10.25
C LYS A 403 -12.56 18.71 -8.84
N LYS A 404 -13.44 19.60 -8.38
CA LYS A 404 -14.11 19.47 -7.07
C LYS A 404 -14.98 18.20 -7.00
N VAL A 405 -15.75 17.93 -8.05
CA VAL A 405 -16.62 16.74 -8.16
C VAL A 405 -15.77 15.47 -8.28
N ALA A 406 -14.65 15.54 -8.98
CA ALA A 406 -13.71 14.43 -9.11
C ALA A 406 -13.10 14.02 -7.76
N ASN A 407 -12.81 14.97 -6.88
CA ASN A 407 -12.35 14.65 -5.51
C ASN A 407 -13.44 13.93 -4.69
N TYR A 408 -14.70 14.39 -4.77
CA TYR A 408 -15.82 13.68 -4.13
C TYR A 408 -16.02 12.26 -4.70
N ALA A 409 -15.93 12.11 -6.02
CA ALA A 409 -16.01 10.81 -6.68
C ALA A 409 -14.87 9.87 -6.27
N MET A 410 -13.66 10.41 -6.09
CA MET A 410 -12.51 9.67 -5.56
C MET A 410 -12.77 9.19 -4.13
N TRP A 411 -13.19 10.07 -3.21
CA TRP A 411 -13.53 9.67 -1.84
C TRP A 411 -14.64 8.62 -1.79
N LEU A 412 -15.68 8.78 -2.60
CA LEU A 412 -16.74 7.79 -2.71
C LEU A 412 -16.15 6.44 -3.17
N SER A 413 -15.29 6.43 -4.19
CA SER A 413 -14.64 5.21 -4.67
C SER A 413 -13.77 4.50 -3.61
N LEU A 414 -13.19 5.24 -2.65
CA LEU A 414 -12.43 4.67 -1.54
C LEU A 414 -13.33 4.10 -0.42
N ILE A 415 -14.55 4.61 -0.28
CA ILE A 415 -15.50 4.14 0.73
C ILE A 415 -16.26 2.90 0.22
N ILE A 416 -16.78 2.94 -1.01
CA ILE A 416 -17.65 1.90 -1.57
C ILE A 416 -16.96 0.98 -2.59
N GLY A 417 -15.73 1.29 -3.00
CA GLY A 417 -15.02 0.53 -4.03
C GLY A 417 -14.16 -0.59 -3.46
N GLN A 418 -12.86 -0.54 -3.74
CA GLN A 418 -11.97 -1.67 -3.52
C GLN A 418 -11.86 -2.14 -2.05
N PRO A 419 -11.78 -1.25 -1.04
CA PRO A 419 -11.73 -1.65 0.36
C PRO A 419 -12.93 -2.50 0.81
N LEU A 420 -14.08 -2.26 0.19
CA LEU A 420 -15.32 -2.99 0.48
C LEU A 420 -15.29 -4.39 -0.14
N CYS A 421 -14.69 -4.54 -1.33
CA CYS A 421 -14.47 -5.87 -1.93
C CYS A 421 -13.60 -6.76 -1.03
N ILE A 422 -12.57 -6.19 -0.39
CA ILE A 422 -11.75 -6.92 0.59
C ILE A 422 -12.59 -7.31 1.81
N LEU A 423 -13.39 -6.39 2.33
CA LEU A 423 -14.26 -6.67 3.48
C LEU A 423 -15.19 -7.85 3.23
N MET A 424 -15.72 -8.00 2.02
CA MET A 424 -16.61 -9.11 1.68
C MET A 424 -15.94 -10.49 1.86
N TYR A 425 -14.63 -10.61 1.63
CA TYR A 425 -13.90 -11.85 1.90
C TYR A 425 -13.81 -12.14 3.39
N TYR A 426 -13.37 -11.15 4.18
CA TYR A 426 -13.23 -11.33 5.63
C TYR A 426 -14.58 -11.56 6.31
N HIS A 427 -15.65 -10.91 5.83
CA HIS A 427 -17.01 -11.16 6.28
C HIS A 427 -17.39 -12.63 6.05
N ASP A 428 -17.28 -13.13 4.83
CA ASP A 428 -17.70 -14.50 4.54
C ASP A 428 -16.81 -15.54 5.21
N TYR A 429 -15.50 -15.30 5.31
CA TYR A 429 -14.60 -16.13 6.11
C TYR A 429 -15.07 -16.20 7.57
N TYR A 430 -15.35 -15.05 8.19
CA TYR A 430 -15.81 -14.98 9.58
C TYR A 430 -17.16 -15.69 9.78
N VAL A 431 -18.12 -15.50 8.87
CA VAL A 431 -19.43 -16.16 8.94
C VAL A 431 -19.30 -17.69 8.80
N ILE A 432 -18.49 -18.15 7.83
CA ILE A 432 -18.30 -19.59 7.57
C ILE A 432 -17.60 -20.28 8.73
N HIS A 433 -16.52 -19.70 9.26
CA HIS A 433 -15.66 -20.39 10.23
C HIS A 433 -16.03 -20.12 11.69
N VAL A 434 -16.56 -18.94 12.02
CA VAL A 434 -16.82 -18.56 13.41
C VAL A 434 -18.30 -18.71 13.74
N VAL A 435 -19.19 -18.15 12.93
CA VAL A 435 -20.63 -18.13 13.23
C VAL A 435 -21.25 -19.52 13.08
N ASN A 436 -20.92 -20.25 12.02
CA ASN A 436 -21.47 -21.59 11.80
C ASN A 436 -20.90 -22.63 12.79
N ALA A 437 -19.63 -22.49 13.20
CA ALA A 437 -19.04 -23.35 14.22
C ALA A 437 -19.72 -23.17 15.59
N VAL A 438 -20.03 -21.93 15.99
CA VAL A 438 -20.77 -21.66 17.23
C VAL A 438 -22.17 -22.27 17.18
N LYS A 439 -22.86 -22.22 16.04
CA LYS A 439 -24.19 -22.85 15.87
C LYS A 439 -24.16 -24.38 16.01
N GLN A 440 -23.09 -25.04 15.54
CA GLN A 440 -22.94 -26.49 15.66
C GLN A 440 -22.66 -26.96 17.10
N VAL A 441 -22.14 -26.08 17.95
CA VAL A 441 -21.89 -26.38 19.37
C VAL A 441 -23.10 -26.04 20.25
N SER A 442 -23.95 -25.09 19.81
CA SER A 442 -25.17 -24.69 20.53
C SER A 442 -26.41 -25.53 20.23
N ASN A 443 -26.37 -26.37 19.19
CA ASN A 443 -27.38 -27.37 18.86
C ASN A 443 -26.86 -28.75 19.23
#